data_AF-A0A9N9D3W9-F1
#
_entry.id   AF-A0A9N9D3W9-F1
#
_cell.length_a   1.000
_cell.length_b   1.000
_cell.length_c   1.000
_cell.angle_alpha   90.00
_cell.angle_beta   90.00
_cell.angle_gamma   90.00
#
_symmetry.space_group_name_H-M   'P 1'
#
loop_
_entity.id
_entity.type
_entity.pdbx_description
1 polymer ?
#
loop_
_entity_poly.entity_id
_entity_poly.type
_entity_poly.pdbx_seq_one_letter_code
_entity_poly.pdbx_strand_id
1 'polypeptide(L)'
;MNLELFIRNKLFTIGLHEETFGEYIAGIITDDSLEESEKREAISEFISGATDNPSESIIDDIFKTWSEFEEEQETKEAEEKLKQEKETKEAAALQQNFENSSTSIESATISLRNPKKQLTKEERKRREQLLARYSYELDEVVENEDGEAEIQYKDRSAIKEISEDLLQANRNTEQVKQKEQFRREQMRKQHEEEKERNRKLLEKQQHDKEKAKRKTMKREKRSW
;
A
#
# COMPACT_ATOMS: atom_id res chain seq x y z
N MET A 1 -0.82 15.89 29.10
CA MET A 1 -0.75 16.57 30.42
C MET A 1 -1.70 17.76 30.34
N ASN A 2 -2.43 18.11 31.40
CA ASN A 2 -3.30 19.31 31.36
C ASN A 2 -2.57 20.48 32.05
N LEU A 3 -2.12 21.44 31.25
CA LEU A 3 -1.34 22.61 31.68
C LEU A 3 -2.12 23.43 32.74
N GLU A 4 -3.41 23.63 32.53
CA GLU A 4 -4.30 24.40 33.42
C GLU A 4 -4.34 23.80 34.84
N LEU A 5 -4.44 22.47 34.92
CA LEU A 5 -4.51 21.75 36.20
C LEU A 5 -3.16 21.80 36.93
N PHE A 6 -2.05 21.76 36.20
CA PHE A 6 -0.71 21.93 36.77
C PHE A 6 -0.53 23.33 37.33
N ILE A 7 -0.84 24.37 36.55
CA ILE A 7 -0.77 25.77 36.97
C ILE A 7 -1.64 25.98 38.20
N ARG A 8 -2.88 25.49 38.21
CA ARG A 8 -3.78 25.59 39.37
C ARG A 8 -3.18 24.98 40.64
N ASN A 9 -2.55 23.81 40.54
CA ASN A 9 -1.91 23.18 41.69
C ASN A 9 -0.74 24.01 42.23
N LYS A 10 0.01 24.68 41.36
CA LYS A 10 1.10 25.59 41.75
C LYS A 10 0.58 26.89 42.36
N LEU A 11 -0.50 27.46 41.82
CA LEU A 11 -1.15 28.63 42.40
C LEU A 11 -1.77 28.34 43.77
N PHE A 12 -2.28 27.13 43.97
CA PHE A 12 -2.82 26.67 45.26
C PHE A 12 -1.78 26.74 46.38
N THR A 13 -0.49 26.53 46.09
CA THR A 13 0.56 26.59 47.13
C THR A 13 0.85 28.01 47.61
N ILE A 14 0.51 29.03 46.80
CA ILE A 14 0.61 30.45 47.17
C ILE A 14 -0.66 30.95 47.88
N GLY A 15 -1.73 30.13 47.91
CA GLY A 15 -3.04 30.52 48.46
C GLY A 15 -4.00 31.11 47.42
N LEU A 16 -3.68 30.98 46.13
CA LEU A 16 -4.58 31.33 45.04
C LEU A 16 -5.43 30.11 44.67
N HIS A 17 -6.70 30.16 45.06
CA HIS A 17 -7.64 29.05 44.91
C HIS A 17 -8.66 29.26 43.78
N GLU A 18 -8.61 30.42 43.11
CA GLU A 18 -9.54 30.73 42.03
C GLU A 18 -9.23 29.90 40.77
N GLU A 19 -10.28 29.32 40.20
CA GLU A 19 -10.17 28.43 39.03
C GLU A 19 -9.83 29.20 37.75
N THR A 20 -10.30 30.45 37.67
CA THR A 20 -10.09 31.38 36.55
C THR A 20 -8.62 31.78 36.36
N PHE A 21 -7.82 31.77 37.43
CA PHE A 21 -6.41 32.14 37.36
C PHE A 21 -5.57 31.13 36.57
N GLY A 22 -5.90 29.83 36.69
CA GLY A 22 -5.22 28.79 35.93
C GLY A 22 -5.46 28.94 34.42
N GLU A 23 -6.71 29.20 34.03
CA GLU A 23 -7.11 29.41 32.63
C GLU A 23 -6.49 30.68 32.04
N TYR A 24 -6.49 31.78 32.79
CA TYR A 24 -5.90 33.04 32.33
C TYR A 24 -4.38 32.93 32.10
N ILE A 25 -3.66 32.36 33.08
CA ILE A 25 -2.20 32.16 32.96
C ILE A 25 -1.88 31.16 31.85
N ALA A 26 -2.67 30.09 31.70
CA ALA A 26 -2.53 29.17 30.56
C ALA A 26 -2.69 29.90 29.22
N GLY A 27 -3.70 30.78 29.11
CA GLY A 27 -3.93 31.60 27.93
C GLY A 27 -2.73 32.48 27.56
N ILE A 28 -2.10 33.14 28.53
CA ILE A 28 -0.89 33.95 28.31
C ILE A 28 0.27 33.09 27.82
N ILE A 29 0.46 31.91 28.40
CA ILE A 29 1.58 31.01 28.04
C ILE A 29 1.42 30.51 26.60
N THR A 30 0.21 30.14 26.22
CA THR A 30 -0.12 29.64 24.87
C THR A 30 -0.19 30.73 23.80
N ASP A 31 -0.12 32.01 24.17
CA ASP A 31 -0.21 33.11 23.20
C ASP A 31 1.11 33.27 22.44
N ASP A 32 1.20 32.78 21.22
CA ASP A 32 2.40 32.89 20.37
C ASP A 32 2.74 34.33 19.95
N SER A 33 1.85 35.31 20.22
CA SER A 33 2.09 36.71 19.89
C SER A 33 3.05 37.43 20.84
N LEU A 34 3.29 36.88 22.04
CA LEU A 34 4.10 37.52 23.09
C LEU A 34 5.45 36.82 23.24
N GLU A 35 6.51 37.59 23.51
CA GLU A 35 7.81 37.02 23.86
C GLU A 35 7.78 36.39 25.26
N GLU A 36 8.64 35.39 25.52
CA GLU A 36 8.69 34.72 26.84
C GLU A 36 8.95 35.71 27.99
N SER A 37 9.78 36.73 27.75
CA SER A 37 10.05 37.83 28.69
C SER A 37 8.79 38.60 29.06
N GLU A 38 7.98 38.97 28.06
CA GLU A 38 6.72 39.70 28.24
C GLU A 38 5.66 38.85 28.94
N LYS A 39 5.59 37.55 28.60
CA LYS A 39 4.70 36.60 29.28
C LYS A 39 5.06 36.45 30.76
N ARG A 40 6.36 36.33 31.06
CA ARG A 40 6.86 36.24 32.45
C ARG A 40 6.54 37.50 33.24
N GLU A 41 6.70 38.68 32.63
CA GLU A 41 6.36 39.96 33.25
C GLU A 41 4.86 40.06 33.52
N ALA A 42 4.01 39.76 32.54
CA ALA A 42 2.56 39.80 32.68
C ALA A 42 2.04 38.84 33.77
N ILE A 43 2.57 37.60 33.82
CA ILE A 43 2.19 36.62 34.85
C ILE A 43 2.70 37.07 36.23
N SER A 44 3.89 37.67 36.30
CA SER A 44 4.45 38.20 37.55
C SER A 44 3.63 39.36 38.10
N GLU A 45 3.26 40.32 37.24
CA GLU A 45 2.39 41.45 37.61
C GLU A 45 1.01 40.94 38.07
N PHE A 46 0.46 39.95 37.38
CA PHE A 46 -0.83 39.35 37.72
C PHE A 46 -0.81 38.67 39.10
N ILE A 47 0.19 37.82 39.36
CA ILE A 47 0.29 37.09 40.64
C ILE A 47 0.64 38.03 41.80
N SER A 48 1.48 39.04 41.57
CA SER A 48 1.82 40.05 42.58
C SER A 48 0.64 40.99 42.90
N GLY A 49 -0.24 41.24 41.93
CA GLY A 49 -1.50 41.95 42.16
C GLY A 49 -2.50 41.17 43.02
N ALA A 50 -2.43 39.83 42.99
CA ALA A 50 -3.32 38.95 43.74
C ALA A 50 -2.74 38.47 45.08
N THR A 51 -1.41 38.45 45.24
CA THR A 51 -0.70 37.97 46.44
C THR A 51 0.61 38.71 46.71
N ASP A 52 0.98 38.84 47.99
CA ASP A 52 2.27 39.40 48.42
C ASP A 52 3.40 38.35 48.48
N ASN A 53 3.17 37.14 47.97
CA ASN A 53 4.10 36.02 48.07
C ASN A 53 5.06 36.00 46.86
N PRO A 54 6.30 35.50 47.04
CA PRO A 54 7.25 35.41 45.93
C PRO A 54 6.76 34.43 44.87
N SER A 55 6.57 34.92 43.64
CA SER A 55 6.00 34.19 42.51
C SER A 55 7.04 33.64 41.53
N GLU A 56 8.28 34.16 41.55
CA GLU A 56 9.35 33.83 40.58
C GLU A 56 9.59 32.32 40.44
N SER A 57 9.70 31.60 41.55
CA SER A 57 9.94 30.14 41.54
C SER A 57 8.81 29.36 40.88
N ILE A 58 7.57 29.86 40.95
CA ILE A 58 6.42 29.18 40.35
C ILE A 58 6.31 29.50 38.88
N ILE A 59 6.63 30.74 38.50
CA ILE A 59 6.74 31.14 37.10
C ILE A 59 7.81 30.28 36.40
N ASP A 60 9.00 30.13 37.01
CA ASP A 60 10.05 29.28 36.46
C ASP A 60 9.62 27.81 36.28
N ASP A 61 8.95 27.24 37.28
CA ASP A 61 8.42 25.88 37.20
C ASP A 61 7.39 25.74 36.07
N ILE A 62 6.50 26.73 35.90
CA ILE A 62 5.48 26.74 34.85
C ILE A 62 6.12 26.77 33.47
N PHE A 63 7.05 27.70 33.22
CA PHE A 63 7.73 27.81 31.93
C PHE A 63 8.56 26.57 31.63
N LYS A 64 9.24 25.99 32.62
CA LYS A 64 9.97 24.74 32.43
C LYS A 64 9.06 23.59 31.99
N THR A 65 7.92 23.42 32.65
CA THR A 65 6.96 22.38 32.25
C THR A 65 6.31 22.66 30.90
N TRP A 66 6.14 23.94 30.53
CA TRP A 66 5.66 24.32 29.22
C TRP A 66 6.67 23.95 28.12
N SER A 67 7.95 24.29 28.30
CA SER A 67 9.00 23.91 27.35
C SER A 67 9.11 22.38 27.19
N GLU A 68 9.04 21.62 28.29
CA GLU A 68 9.02 20.15 28.23
C GLU A 68 7.80 19.62 27.46
N PHE A 69 6.64 20.27 27.59
CA PHE A 69 5.43 19.90 26.87
C PHE A 69 5.50 20.25 25.38
N GLU A 70 6.07 21.40 25.04
CA GLU A 70 6.28 21.86 23.67
C GLU A 70 7.23 20.92 22.92
N GLU A 71 8.36 20.55 23.54
CA GLU A 71 9.29 19.54 22.99
C GLU A 71 8.60 18.16 22.81
N GLU A 72 7.75 17.75 23.75
CA GLU A 72 6.99 16.49 23.64
C GLU A 72 5.94 16.53 22.52
N GLN A 73 5.35 17.69 22.23
CA GLN A 73 4.42 17.87 21.11
C GLN A 73 5.16 17.86 19.77
N GLU A 74 6.25 18.61 19.64
CA GLU A 74 7.05 18.64 18.42
C GLU A 74 7.57 17.24 18.04
N THR A 75 8.03 16.46 19.03
CA THR A 75 8.49 15.09 18.80
C THR A 75 7.36 14.16 18.35
N LYS A 76 6.16 14.27 18.93
CA LYS A 76 4.98 13.50 18.49
C LYS A 76 4.54 13.87 17.08
N GLU A 77 4.50 15.16 16.75
CA GLU A 77 4.18 15.61 15.41
C GLU A 77 5.22 15.14 14.39
N ALA A 78 6.50 15.17 14.74
CA ALA A 78 7.57 14.68 13.89
C ALA A 78 7.44 13.16 13.65
N GLU A 79 7.15 12.38 14.69
CA GLU A 79 6.89 10.94 14.55
C GLU A 79 5.66 10.63 13.71
N GLU A 80 4.58 11.39 13.88
CA GLU A 80 3.34 11.22 13.11
C GLU A 80 3.57 11.57 11.63
N LYS A 81 4.26 12.67 11.32
CA LYS A 81 4.67 13.03 9.96
C LYS A 81 5.53 11.93 9.34
N LEU A 82 6.48 11.37 10.08
CA LEU A 82 7.34 10.26 9.64
C LEU A 82 6.53 8.98 9.37
N LYS A 83 5.49 8.72 10.17
CA LYS A 83 4.59 7.58 10.00
C LYS A 83 3.72 7.75 8.76
N GLN A 84 3.13 8.93 8.56
CA GLN A 84 2.36 9.25 7.36
C GLN A 84 3.24 9.20 6.09
N GLU A 85 4.49 9.66 6.16
CA GLU A 85 5.42 9.55 5.03
C GLU A 85 5.77 8.09 4.72
N LYS A 86 5.92 7.24 5.73
CA LYS A 86 6.13 5.79 5.54
C LYS A 86 4.89 5.12 4.93
N GLU A 87 3.70 5.42 5.44
CA GLU A 87 2.44 4.87 4.93
C GLU A 87 2.17 5.30 3.48
N THR A 88 2.44 6.56 3.14
CA THR A 88 2.31 7.06 1.75
C THR A 88 3.35 6.45 0.82
N LYS A 89 4.61 6.27 1.26
CA LYS A 89 5.64 5.56 0.49
C LYS A 89 5.30 4.08 0.29
N GLU A 90 4.74 3.42 1.30
CA GLU A 90 4.33 2.03 1.21
C GLU A 90 3.11 1.86 0.29
N ALA A 91 2.13 2.76 0.38
CA ALA A 91 0.99 2.80 -0.53
C ALA A 91 1.42 3.09 -1.99
N ALA A 92 2.37 4.02 -2.19
CA ALA A 92 2.94 4.30 -3.51
C ALA A 92 3.74 3.11 -4.05
N ALA A 93 4.49 2.41 -3.20
CA ALA A 93 5.21 1.19 -3.60
C ALA A 93 4.24 0.05 -3.94
N LEU A 94 3.11 -0.08 -3.24
CA LEU A 94 2.06 -1.04 -3.56
C LEU A 94 1.35 -0.69 -4.87
N GLN A 95 1.05 0.59 -5.12
CA GLN A 95 0.52 1.05 -6.40
C GLN A 95 1.50 0.83 -7.55
N GLN A 96 2.77 1.12 -7.35
CA GLN A 96 3.80 0.90 -8.38
C GLN A 96 4.02 -0.59 -8.64
N ASN A 97 3.94 -1.45 -7.61
CA ASN A 97 3.96 -2.91 -7.80
C ASN A 97 2.70 -3.40 -8.52
N PHE A 98 1.54 -2.81 -8.23
CA PHE A 98 0.29 -3.12 -8.94
C PHE A 98 0.37 -2.67 -10.40
N GLU A 99 0.87 -1.46 -10.69
CA GLU A 99 1.10 -0.96 -12.05
C GLU A 99 2.16 -1.75 -12.80
N ASN A 100 3.25 -2.15 -12.15
CA ASN A 100 4.26 -3.02 -12.77
C ASN A 100 3.69 -4.42 -13.05
N SER A 101 2.83 -4.93 -12.17
CA SER A 101 2.13 -6.20 -12.40
C SER A 101 1.05 -6.08 -13.48
N SER A 102 0.31 -4.97 -13.55
CA SER A 102 -0.72 -4.73 -14.55
C SER A 102 -0.12 -4.38 -15.90
N THR A 103 0.99 -3.65 -15.98
CA THR A 103 1.76 -3.45 -17.22
C THR A 103 2.46 -4.73 -17.67
N SER A 104 2.86 -5.63 -16.76
CA SER A 104 3.29 -6.99 -17.15
C SER A 104 2.14 -7.83 -17.72
N ILE A 105 0.91 -7.62 -17.22
CA ILE A 105 -0.30 -8.28 -17.72
C ILE A 105 -0.80 -7.63 -19.01
N GLU A 106 -0.69 -6.31 -19.18
CA GLU A 106 -1.04 -5.58 -20.40
C GLU A 106 -0.01 -5.84 -21.50
N SER A 107 1.29 -5.88 -21.20
CA SER A 107 2.30 -6.30 -22.17
C SER A 107 2.16 -7.79 -22.52
N ALA A 108 1.78 -8.66 -21.58
CA ALA A 108 1.42 -10.05 -21.88
C ALA A 108 0.13 -10.17 -22.71
N THR A 109 -0.89 -9.34 -22.47
CA THR A 109 -2.18 -9.39 -23.18
C THR A 109 -2.17 -8.65 -24.53
N ILE A 110 -1.35 -7.61 -24.70
CA ILE A 110 -1.09 -6.96 -25.99
C ILE A 110 -0.21 -7.85 -26.86
N SER A 111 0.76 -8.60 -26.29
CA SER A 111 1.51 -9.62 -27.02
C SER A 111 0.66 -10.87 -27.37
N LEU A 112 -0.45 -11.09 -26.64
CA LEU A 112 -1.49 -12.07 -26.99
C LEU A 112 -2.51 -11.56 -28.01
N ARG A 113 -2.45 -10.29 -28.46
CA ARG A 113 -3.15 -9.89 -29.69
C ARG A 113 -2.41 -10.53 -30.86
N ASN A 114 -2.84 -11.76 -31.17
CA ASN A 114 -2.49 -12.58 -32.34
C ASN A 114 -1.41 -11.91 -33.21
N PRO A 115 -0.13 -12.32 -33.14
CA PRO A 115 0.83 -11.87 -34.14
C PRO A 115 0.17 -12.17 -35.48
N LYS A 116 -0.03 -11.14 -36.33
CA LYS A 116 -0.68 -11.30 -37.63
C LYS A 116 0.02 -12.46 -38.31
N LYS A 117 -0.59 -13.64 -38.30
CA LYS A 117 0.03 -14.88 -38.76
C LYS A 117 0.38 -14.59 -40.22
N GLN A 118 1.66 -14.57 -40.54
CA GLN A 118 2.10 -14.35 -41.91
C GLN A 118 1.67 -15.58 -42.70
N LEU A 119 0.50 -15.49 -43.32
CA LEU A 119 -0.08 -16.57 -44.13
C LEU A 119 0.81 -16.75 -45.36
N THR A 120 1.22 -17.98 -45.60
CA THR A 120 1.89 -18.37 -46.84
C THR A 120 0.96 -18.11 -48.04
N LYS A 121 1.51 -18.00 -49.26
CA LYS A 121 0.72 -17.71 -50.47
C LYS A 121 -0.45 -18.69 -50.66
N GLU A 122 -0.25 -19.95 -50.30
CA GLU A 122 -1.27 -21.00 -50.39
C GLU A 122 -2.36 -20.86 -49.32
N GLU A 123 -1.99 -20.57 -48.07
CA GLU A 123 -2.96 -20.32 -47.00
C GLU A 123 -3.76 -19.04 -47.27
N ARG A 124 -3.16 -18.03 -47.89
CA ARG A 124 -3.84 -16.81 -48.32
C ARG A 124 -4.88 -17.10 -49.40
N LYS A 125 -4.55 -17.93 -50.40
CA LYS A 125 -5.50 -18.40 -51.42
C LYS A 125 -6.64 -19.21 -50.82
N ARG A 126 -6.36 -20.11 -49.88
CA ARG A 126 -7.42 -20.86 -49.16
C ARG A 126 -8.32 -19.94 -48.37
N ARG A 127 -7.75 -18.96 -47.66
CA ARG A 127 -8.52 -17.95 -46.93
C ARG A 127 -9.40 -17.14 -47.88
N GLU A 128 -8.88 -16.75 -49.03
CA GLU A 128 -9.61 -16.00 -50.06
C GLU A 128 -10.73 -16.83 -50.70
N GLN A 129 -10.51 -18.13 -50.96
CA GLN A 129 -11.56 -19.06 -51.41
C GLN A 129 -12.64 -19.27 -50.35
N LEU A 130 -12.26 -19.39 -49.08
CA LEU A 130 -13.19 -19.45 -47.95
C LEU A 130 -13.99 -18.16 -47.83
N LEU A 131 -13.32 -17.01 -47.92
CA LEU A 131 -13.99 -15.71 -47.96
C LEU A 131 -14.91 -15.61 -49.17
N ALA A 132 -14.55 -16.04 -50.37
CA ALA A 132 -15.45 -16.00 -51.53
C ALA A 132 -16.66 -16.93 -51.36
N ARG A 133 -16.50 -18.07 -50.66
CA ARG A 133 -17.58 -19.03 -50.42
C ARG A 133 -18.57 -18.58 -49.34
N TYR A 134 -18.12 -17.75 -48.38
CA TYR A 134 -18.90 -17.35 -47.21
C TYR A 134 -19.02 -15.84 -47.04
N SER A 135 -18.40 -15.03 -47.91
CA SER A 135 -18.66 -13.60 -47.98
C SER A 135 -20.09 -13.47 -48.44
N TYR A 136 -20.89 -12.80 -47.62
CA TYR A 136 -22.20 -12.35 -48.03
C TYR A 136 -22.03 -11.65 -49.37
N GLU A 137 -22.59 -12.22 -50.43
CA GLU A 137 -22.89 -11.46 -51.63
C GLU A 137 -23.84 -10.36 -51.15
N LEU A 138 -23.30 -9.16 -50.95
CA LEU A 138 -24.08 -7.99 -50.57
C LEU A 138 -25.09 -7.76 -51.68
N ASP A 139 -26.34 -7.55 -51.30
CA ASP A 139 -27.41 -7.30 -52.26
C ASP A 139 -27.01 -6.05 -53.08
N GLU A 140 -27.01 -6.19 -54.41
CA GLU A 140 -26.59 -5.11 -55.30
C GLU A 140 -27.70 -4.07 -55.38
N VAL A 141 -27.33 -2.80 -55.17
CA VAL A 141 -28.22 -1.66 -55.36
C VAL A 141 -28.02 -1.16 -56.79
N VAL A 142 -29.06 -1.27 -57.61
CA VAL A 142 -29.04 -0.83 -59.01
C VAL A 142 -30.00 0.35 -59.14
N GLU A 143 -29.56 1.44 -59.79
CA GLU A 143 -30.42 2.57 -60.14
C GLU A 143 -31.21 2.21 -61.41
N ASN A 144 -32.53 2.24 -61.31
CA ASN A 144 -33.41 2.07 -62.47
C ASN A 144 -33.42 3.34 -63.34
N GLU A 145 -33.95 3.26 -64.56
CA GLU A 145 -34.00 4.38 -65.53
C GLU A 145 -34.73 5.64 -65.00
N ASP A 146 -35.51 5.52 -63.93
CA ASP A 146 -36.21 6.62 -63.24
C ASP A 146 -35.41 7.25 -62.08
N GLY A 147 -34.17 6.82 -61.83
CA GLY A 147 -33.27 7.39 -60.82
C GLY A 147 -33.59 7.00 -59.36
N GLU A 148 -34.44 5.99 -59.16
CA GLU A 148 -34.70 5.41 -57.84
C GLU A 148 -33.82 4.16 -57.61
N ALA A 149 -33.25 4.06 -56.41
CA ALA A 149 -32.38 2.95 -56.01
C ALA A 149 -33.19 1.73 -55.56
N GLU A 150 -33.16 0.64 -56.33
CA GLU A 150 -33.83 -0.62 -55.99
C GLU A 150 -32.81 -1.66 -55.52
N ILE A 151 -33.13 -2.37 -54.43
CA ILE A 151 -32.27 -3.40 -53.84
C ILE A 151 -32.64 -4.76 -54.43
N GLN A 152 -31.75 -5.36 -55.22
CA GLN A 152 -31.98 -6.67 -55.80
C GLN A 152 -31.46 -7.77 -54.86
N TYR A 153 -32.39 -8.41 -54.13
CA TYR A 153 -32.05 -9.49 -53.19
C TYR A 153 -31.72 -10.77 -53.94
N LYS A 154 -30.51 -11.32 -53.74
CA LYS A 154 -30.14 -12.65 -54.26
C LYS A 154 -30.67 -13.75 -53.34
N ASP A 155 -31.21 -14.82 -53.91
CA ASP A 155 -31.83 -15.93 -53.17
C ASP A 155 -30.79 -16.73 -52.35
N ARG A 156 -30.95 -16.73 -51.02
CA ARG A 156 -30.00 -17.31 -50.04
C ARG A 156 -30.38 -18.71 -49.54
N SER A 157 -31.32 -19.38 -50.21
CA SER A 157 -31.86 -20.68 -49.78
C SER A 157 -30.87 -21.87 -49.84
N ALA A 158 -29.64 -21.67 -50.32
CA ALA A 158 -28.63 -22.74 -50.50
C ALA A 158 -27.48 -22.75 -49.47
N ILE A 159 -27.64 -22.16 -48.27
CA ILE A 159 -26.62 -22.23 -47.22
C ILE A 159 -26.64 -23.63 -46.57
N LYS A 160 -25.74 -24.48 -47.06
CA LYS A 160 -25.48 -25.85 -46.58
C LYS A 160 -25.18 -25.90 -45.08
N GLU A 161 -25.75 -26.93 -44.45
CA GLU A 161 -25.55 -27.37 -43.07
C GLU A 161 -24.14 -27.06 -42.53
N ILE A 162 -24.08 -26.23 -41.50
CA ILE A 162 -22.85 -25.92 -40.77
C ILE A 162 -22.46 -27.17 -39.97
N SER A 163 -21.39 -27.85 -40.38
CA SER A 163 -20.86 -29.02 -39.69
C SER A 163 -20.46 -28.69 -38.25
N GLU A 164 -20.91 -29.52 -37.29
CA GLU A 164 -20.62 -29.45 -35.85
C GLU A 164 -19.12 -29.37 -35.50
N ASP A 165 -18.23 -29.77 -36.40
CA ASP A 165 -16.77 -29.79 -36.24
C ASP A 165 -16.13 -28.37 -36.19
N LEU A 166 -16.91 -27.31 -36.43
CA LEU A 166 -16.48 -25.91 -36.31
C LEU A 166 -16.72 -25.32 -34.90
N LEU A 167 -17.41 -26.03 -34.01
CA LEU A 167 -17.59 -25.64 -32.62
C LEU A 167 -16.33 -26.04 -31.82
N GLN A 168 -15.37 -25.13 -31.72
CA GLN A 168 -14.16 -25.33 -30.92
C GLN A 168 -14.53 -25.71 -29.47
N ALA A 169 -14.12 -26.90 -29.05
CA ALA A 169 -14.40 -27.42 -27.71
C ALA A 169 -13.96 -26.44 -26.62
N ASN A 170 -14.76 -26.34 -25.55
CA ASN A 170 -14.56 -25.40 -24.45
C ASN A 170 -13.26 -25.71 -23.66
N ARG A 171 -12.19 -24.98 -23.99
CA ARG A 171 -10.86 -25.07 -23.36
C ARG A 171 -10.75 -24.41 -21.98
N ASN A 172 -11.78 -23.70 -21.51
CA ASN A 172 -11.71 -22.98 -20.23
C ASN A 172 -11.63 -23.95 -19.06
N THR A 173 -12.31 -25.08 -19.15
CA THR A 173 -12.32 -26.11 -18.10
C THR A 173 -10.94 -26.72 -17.89
N GLU A 174 -10.24 -27.02 -18.98
CA GLU A 174 -8.89 -27.59 -18.97
C GLU A 174 -7.87 -26.58 -18.41
N GLN A 175 -7.98 -25.31 -18.81
CA GLN A 175 -7.11 -24.24 -18.31
C GLN A 175 -7.27 -24.00 -16.79
N VAL A 176 -8.50 -24.04 -16.27
CA VAL A 176 -8.75 -23.92 -14.83
C VAL A 176 -8.13 -25.08 -14.07
N LYS A 177 -8.31 -26.31 -14.57
CA LYS A 177 -7.74 -27.53 -13.96
C LYS A 177 -6.21 -27.49 -13.92
N GLN A 178 -5.56 -27.05 -15.00
CA GLN A 178 -4.10 -26.92 -15.04
C GLN A 178 -3.59 -25.86 -14.06
N LYS A 179 -4.25 -24.71 -13.95
CA LYS A 179 -3.88 -23.66 -12.98
C LYS A 179 -4.01 -24.13 -11.54
N GLU A 180 -5.05 -24.88 -11.21
CA GLU A 180 -5.25 -25.42 -9.87
C GLU A 180 -4.17 -26.46 -9.50
N GLN A 181 -3.86 -27.37 -10.43
CA GLN A 181 -2.79 -28.37 -10.25
C GLN A 181 -1.43 -27.70 -10.02
N PHE A 182 -1.10 -26.71 -10.85
CA PHE A 182 0.15 -25.96 -10.70
C PHE A 182 0.26 -25.24 -9.35
N ARG A 183 -0.83 -24.63 -8.87
CA ARG A 183 -0.87 -24.01 -7.52
C ARG A 183 -0.63 -25.04 -6.41
N ARG A 184 -1.25 -26.22 -6.50
CA ARG A 184 -1.03 -27.31 -5.53
C ARG A 184 0.42 -27.77 -5.51
N GLU A 185 1.04 -27.94 -6.67
CA GLU A 185 2.43 -28.35 -6.79
C GLU A 185 3.39 -27.30 -6.24
N GLN A 186 3.13 -26.01 -6.50
CA GLN A 186 3.93 -24.92 -5.94
C GLN A 186 3.87 -24.88 -4.40
N MET A 187 2.67 -25.00 -3.82
CA MET A 187 2.52 -25.02 -2.35
C MET A 187 3.23 -26.22 -1.73
N ARG A 188 3.13 -27.40 -2.36
CA ARG A 188 3.85 -28.60 -1.91
C ARG A 188 5.36 -28.41 -1.96
N LYS A 189 5.87 -27.84 -3.05
CA LYS A 189 7.29 -27.56 -3.21
C LYS A 189 7.81 -26.56 -2.17
N GLN A 190 7.08 -25.47 -1.93
CA GLN A 190 7.45 -24.49 -0.90
C GLN A 190 7.51 -25.10 0.50
N HIS A 191 6.53 -25.94 0.84
CA HIS A 191 6.52 -26.64 2.12
C HIS A 191 7.67 -27.64 2.27
N GLU A 192 7.99 -28.39 1.20
CA GLU A 192 9.15 -29.29 1.18
C GLU A 192 10.48 -28.52 1.33
N GLU A 193 10.63 -27.38 0.65
CA GLU A 193 11.81 -26.51 0.78
C GLU A 193 11.94 -25.92 2.20
N GLU A 194 10.84 -25.45 2.80
CA GLU A 194 10.85 -24.92 4.17
C GLU A 194 11.24 -26.01 5.18
N LYS A 195 10.68 -27.21 5.03
CA LYS A 195 11.02 -28.36 5.87
C LYS A 195 12.50 -28.73 5.75
N GLU A 196 13.07 -28.68 4.55
CA GLU A 196 14.50 -28.95 4.34
C GLU A 196 15.38 -27.85 4.95
N ARG A 197 15.01 -26.58 4.82
CA ARG A 197 15.71 -25.46 5.46
C ARG A 197 15.71 -25.60 6.98
N ASN A 198 14.55 -25.89 7.57
CA ASN A 198 14.42 -26.10 9.00
C ASN A 198 15.25 -27.30 9.48
N ARG A 199 15.28 -28.40 8.72
CA ARG A 199 16.12 -29.57 9.03
C ARG A 199 17.61 -29.21 9.04
N LYS A 200 18.10 -28.52 8.00
CA LYS A 200 19.51 -28.08 7.90
C LYS A 200 19.90 -27.14 9.05
N LEU A 201 18.99 -26.26 9.46
CA LEU A 201 19.25 -25.33 10.55
C LEU A 201 19.35 -26.04 11.90
N LEU A 202 18.49 -27.03 12.16
CA LEU A 202 18.58 -27.87 13.36
C LEU A 202 19.85 -28.70 13.39
N GLU A 203 20.23 -29.35 12.27
CA GLU A 203 21.48 -30.12 12.15
C GLU A 203 22.70 -29.23 12.42
N LYS A 204 22.72 -28.01 11.87
CA LYS A 204 23.79 -27.03 12.12
C LYS A 204 23.89 -26.65 13.60
N GLN A 205 22.75 -26.36 14.25
CA GLN A 205 22.74 -26.04 15.68
C GLN A 205 23.24 -27.21 16.55
N GLN A 206 22.86 -28.45 16.22
CA GLN A 206 23.34 -29.63 16.95
C GLN A 206 24.85 -29.80 16.81
N HIS A 207 25.38 -29.66 15.59
CA HIS A 207 26.80 -29.76 15.33
C HIS A 207 27.62 -28.66 16.03
N ASP A 208 27.10 -27.43 16.08
CA ASP A 208 27.75 -26.33 16.80
C ASP A 208 27.74 -26.56 18.32
N LYS A 209 26.64 -27.11 18.87
CA LYS A 209 26.57 -27.53 20.28
C LYS A 209 27.57 -28.64 20.60
N GLU A 210 27.72 -29.64 19.73
CA GLU A 210 28.72 -30.70 19.91
C GLU A 210 30.16 -30.17 19.83
N LYS A 211 30.44 -29.28 18.88
CA LYS A 211 31.75 -28.61 18.77
C LYS A 211 32.07 -27.79 20.02
N ALA A 212 31.10 -27.05 20.55
CA ALA A 212 31.25 -26.30 21.79
C ALA A 212 31.57 -27.24 22.97
N LYS A 213 30.80 -28.33 23.15
CA LYS A 213 31.06 -29.36 24.18
C LYS A 213 32.44 -30.00 24.05
N ARG A 214 32.89 -30.31 22.82
CA ARG A 214 34.24 -30.85 22.57
C ARG A 214 35.34 -29.83 22.87
N LYS A 215 35.11 -28.54 22.60
CA LYS A 215 36.06 -27.46 22.93
C LYS A 215 36.18 -27.25 24.44
N THR A 216 35.06 -27.26 25.18
CA THR A 216 35.07 -27.09 26.64
C THR A 216 35.79 -28.24 27.34
N MET A 217 35.47 -29.50 26.99
CA MET A 217 36.16 -30.68 27.54
C MET A 217 37.68 -30.70 27.27
N LYS A 218 38.13 -30.22 26.10
CA LYS A 218 39.56 -30.09 25.79
C LYS A 218 40.28 -29.03 26.62
N ARG A 219 39.58 -27.96 27.03
CA ARG A 219 40.15 -26.89 27.86
C ARG A 219 40.33 -27.36 29.31
N GLU A 220 39.37 -28.12 29.83
CA GLU A 220 39.45 -28.70 31.18
C GLU A 220 40.57 -29.74 31.31
N LYS A 221 40.74 -30.61 30.30
CA LYS A 221 41.88 -31.57 30.26
C LYS A 221 43.27 -30.93 30.14
N ARG A 222 43.36 -29.67 29.69
CA ARG A 222 44.62 -28.93 29.57
C ARG A 222 44.97 -28.11 30.82
N SER A 223 44.01 -27.98 31.74
CA SER A 223 44.12 -27.21 32.98
C SER A 223 44.40 -28.10 34.21
N TRP A 224 44.67 -29.39 33.97
CA TRP A 224 45.08 -30.40 34.94
C TRP A 224 46.47 -30.93 34.59
#